data_AF-A0A2Z3GIH7-F1
#
_entry.id   AF-A0A2Z3GIH7-F1
#
_cell.length_a   1.000
_cell.length_b   1.000
_cell.length_c   1.000
_cell.angle_alpha   90.00
_cell.angle_beta   90.00
_cell.angle_gamma   90.00
#
_symmetry.space_group_name_H-M   'P 1'
#
loop_
_entity.id
_entity.type
_entity.pdbx_description
1 polymer ?
#
loop_
_entity_poly.entity_id
_entity_poly.type
_entity_poly.pdbx_seq_one_letter_code
_entity_poly.pdbx_strand_id
1 'polypeptide(L)'
;MDERLPDSTYDALHHFISVSSWDGLAVMDEVARRVQASLAPLGGEQGLLLDECGWEKAGHHSVGVARQYSGQVGKVSNGQVGVFAVLSRGTHAGLVGGQLYRPQTWSIDAARCTQARILAAAQAYRTKPELAAELVKHLLVSGLVQADWVGATRPTATRPPCARPWKAANRPTCSTSGRTWACTGPTRPRPRRRPAPGGAVPPGGFSPR
;
A
#
# COMPACT_ATOMS: atom_id res chain seq x y z
N MET A 1 3.93 25.72 23.72
CA MET A 1 2.68 25.17 24.24
C MET A 1 3.00 23.74 24.63
N ASP A 2 3.34 23.54 25.90
CA ASP A 2 3.81 22.25 26.42
C ASP A 2 2.84 21.83 27.51
N GLU A 3 1.75 21.19 27.09
CA GLU A 3 0.76 20.64 27.99
C GLU A 3 1.29 19.29 28.46
N ARG A 4 2.03 19.32 29.58
CA ARG A 4 2.56 18.11 30.21
C ARG A 4 1.46 17.42 31.01
N LEU A 5 1.06 16.25 30.53
CA LEU A 5 0.17 15.37 31.27
C LEU A 5 0.95 14.74 32.46
N PRO A 6 0.47 14.86 33.70
CA PRO A 6 1.05 14.15 34.84
C PRO A 6 1.07 12.64 34.58
N ASP A 7 2.14 11.95 34.97
CA ASP A 7 2.41 10.52 34.72
C ASP A 7 2.60 10.12 33.24
N SER A 8 2.69 11.08 32.31
CA SER A 8 2.93 10.75 30.91
C SER A 8 4.40 10.58 30.60
N THR A 9 4.70 9.57 29.78
CA THR A 9 5.99 9.42 29.11
C THR A 9 6.14 10.42 27.95
N TYR A 10 5.67 11.66 28.11
CA TYR A 10 5.66 12.70 27.06
C TYR A 10 7.05 12.89 26.46
N ASP A 11 8.05 13.08 27.32
CA ASP A 11 9.45 13.27 26.89
C ASP A 11 9.96 12.03 26.13
N ALA A 12 9.57 10.81 26.55
CA ALA A 12 9.98 9.58 25.89
C ALA A 12 9.30 9.40 24.52
N LEU A 13 8.00 9.72 24.39
CA LEU A 13 7.27 9.67 23.13
C LEU A 13 7.79 10.74 22.15
N HIS A 14 8.02 11.95 22.65
CA HIS A 14 8.61 13.02 21.85
C HIS A 14 10.00 12.63 21.36
N HIS A 15 10.85 12.09 22.25
CA HIS A 15 12.17 11.58 21.87
C HIS A 15 12.07 10.44 20.84
N PHE A 16 11.14 9.50 21.02
CA PHE A 16 10.91 8.41 20.08
C PHE A 16 10.57 8.93 18.67
N ILE A 17 9.62 9.86 18.56
CA ILE A 17 9.15 10.37 17.26
C ILE A 17 10.19 11.29 16.59
N SER A 18 10.94 12.08 17.36
CA SER A 18 11.77 13.17 16.79
C SER A 18 13.28 12.91 16.76
N VAL A 19 13.84 12.20 17.75
CA VAL A 19 15.30 12.07 17.94
C VAL A 19 15.78 10.63 17.74
N SER A 20 14.98 9.64 18.14
CA SER A 20 15.43 8.25 18.13
C SER A 20 15.69 7.74 16.71
N SER A 21 16.70 6.90 16.55
CA SER A 21 17.19 6.40 15.25
C SER A 21 16.43 5.17 14.76
N TRP A 22 15.12 5.12 14.97
CA TRP A 22 14.31 3.98 14.55
C TRP A 22 14.20 3.91 13.03
N ASP A 23 14.19 2.69 12.50
CA ASP A 23 13.99 2.44 11.08
C ASP A 23 12.48 2.45 10.76
N GLY A 24 12.04 3.51 10.09
CA GLY A 24 10.64 3.67 9.69
C GLY A 24 10.15 2.60 8.72
N LEU A 25 11.02 2.10 7.84
CA LEU A 25 10.66 1.02 6.92
C LEU A 25 10.49 -0.28 7.68
N ALA A 26 11.41 -0.61 8.59
CA ALA A 26 11.31 -1.83 9.40
C ALA A 26 10.03 -1.87 10.27
N VAL A 27 9.64 -0.72 10.84
CA VAL A 27 8.38 -0.61 11.59
C VAL A 27 7.17 -0.75 10.67
N MET A 28 7.19 -0.15 9.48
CA MET A 28 6.10 -0.34 8.51
C MET A 28 6.02 -1.78 8.01
N ASP A 29 7.13 -2.49 7.88
CA ASP A 29 7.16 -3.91 7.51
C ASP A 29 6.55 -4.79 8.60
N GLU A 30 6.77 -4.46 9.87
CA GLU A 30 6.08 -5.11 11.00
C GLU A 30 4.57 -4.84 10.97
N VAL A 31 4.15 -3.60 10.69
CA VAL A 31 2.73 -3.25 10.52
C VAL A 31 2.13 -4.05 9.37
N ALA A 32 2.81 -4.14 8.22
CA ALA A 32 2.36 -4.90 7.06
C ALA A 32 2.14 -6.38 7.40
N ARG A 33 3.10 -7.00 8.10
CA ARG A 33 2.99 -8.40 8.55
C ARG A 33 1.81 -8.60 9.50
N ARG A 34 1.57 -7.67 10.43
CA ARG A 34 0.42 -7.74 11.35
C ARG A 34 -0.91 -7.56 10.63
N VAL A 35 -1.00 -6.65 9.67
CA VAL A 35 -2.21 -6.47 8.86
C VAL A 35 -2.48 -7.72 8.03
N GLN A 36 -1.45 -8.28 7.37
CA GLN A 36 -1.57 -9.54 6.63
C GLN A 36 -2.07 -10.70 7.51
N ALA A 37 -1.49 -10.85 8.71
CA ALA A 37 -1.89 -11.89 9.65
C ALA A 37 -3.33 -11.68 10.16
N SER A 38 -3.73 -10.43 10.41
CA SER A 38 -5.10 -10.09 10.85
C SER A 38 -6.15 -10.37 9.78
N LEU A 39 -5.82 -10.14 8.51
CA LEU A 39 -6.74 -10.32 7.40
C LEU A 39 -6.79 -11.76 6.87
N ALA A 40 -5.71 -12.53 6.99
CA ALA A 40 -5.62 -13.89 6.44
C ALA A 40 -6.79 -14.82 6.84
N PRO A 41 -7.30 -14.83 8.09
CA PRO A 41 -8.39 -15.70 8.51
C PRO A 41 -9.75 -15.39 7.88
N LEU A 42 -9.97 -14.18 7.35
CA LEU A 42 -11.29 -13.72 6.91
C LEU A 42 -11.79 -14.40 5.61
N GLY A 43 -10.94 -15.19 4.93
CA GLY A 43 -11.24 -15.78 3.62
C GLY A 43 -11.44 -14.74 2.50
N GLY A 44 -11.68 -15.19 1.27
CA GLY A 44 -11.93 -14.31 0.12
C GLY A 44 -10.68 -13.73 -0.55
N GLU A 45 -10.92 -12.97 -1.62
CA GLU A 45 -9.86 -12.34 -2.42
C GLU A 45 -9.22 -11.15 -1.69
N GLN A 46 -7.91 -11.00 -1.86
CA GLN A 46 -7.11 -9.90 -1.32
C GLN A 46 -6.75 -8.90 -2.42
N GLY A 47 -7.05 -7.63 -2.17
CA GLY A 47 -6.65 -6.52 -3.02
C GLY A 47 -5.54 -5.70 -2.41
N LEU A 48 -4.55 -5.31 -3.21
CA LEU A 48 -3.61 -4.26 -2.84
C LEU A 48 -4.03 -2.96 -3.53
N LEU A 49 -4.46 -1.99 -2.73
CA LEU A 49 -4.95 -0.69 -3.20
C LEU A 49 -3.87 0.37 -3.02
N LEU A 50 -3.59 1.10 -4.09
CA LEU A 50 -2.66 2.22 -4.11
C LEU A 50 -3.42 3.52 -4.31
N ASP A 51 -3.14 4.50 -3.45
CA ASP A 51 -3.72 5.82 -3.55
C ASP A 51 -2.74 6.91 -3.08
N GLU A 52 -2.98 8.14 -3.54
CA GLU A 52 -2.26 9.32 -3.06
C GLU A 52 -3.08 10.08 -2.02
N CYS A 53 -2.47 10.44 -0.90
CA CYS A 53 -3.09 11.27 0.12
C CYS A 53 -2.25 12.52 0.34
N GLY A 54 -2.93 13.68 0.46
CA GLY A 54 -2.29 14.99 0.59
C GLY A 54 -2.72 15.72 1.85
N TRP A 55 -1.76 16.38 2.50
CA TRP A 55 -1.98 17.18 3.71
C TRP A 55 -1.48 18.60 3.52
N GLU A 56 -2.32 19.59 3.84
CA GLU A 56 -1.91 20.99 3.82
C GLU A 56 -0.88 21.28 4.91
N LYS A 57 0.07 22.16 4.59
CA LYS A 57 1.11 22.63 5.49
C LYS A 57 1.24 24.15 5.38
N ALA A 58 1.37 24.81 6.52
CA ALA A 58 1.60 26.26 6.56
C ALA A 58 3.07 26.64 6.29
N GLY A 59 4.04 25.80 6.67
CA GLY A 59 5.47 26.11 6.57
C GLY A 59 6.21 25.45 5.40
N HIS A 60 7.53 25.71 5.32
CA HIS A 60 8.42 25.23 4.25
C HIS A 60 9.47 24.19 4.69
N HIS A 61 9.58 23.90 5.99
CA HIS A 61 10.61 23.03 6.54
C HIS A 61 10.25 21.53 6.53
N SER A 62 8.97 21.17 6.43
CA SER A 62 8.58 19.76 6.37
C SER A 62 9.06 19.10 5.07
N VAL A 63 9.67 17.91 5.15
CA VAL A 63 10.16 17.16 3.99
C VAL A 63 9.08 17.02 2.92
N GLY A 64 9.40 17.27 1.65
CA GLY A 64 8.43 17.11 0.56
C GLY A 64 7.31 18.15 0.50
N VAL A 65 7.34 19.20 1.35
CA VAL A 65 6.36 20.29 1.26
C VAL A 65 6.61 21.16 0.02
N ALA A 66 5.58 21.33 -0.80
CA ALA A 66 5.56 22.28 -1.90
C ALA A 66 4.13 22.61 -2.31
N ARG A 67 3.98 23.57 -3.23
CA ARG A 67 2.72 23.84 -3.93
C ARG A 67 2.40 22.69 -4.88
N GLN A 68 1.38 21.91 -4.57
CA GLN A 68 0.93 20.77 -5.38
C GLN A 68 -0.58 20.61 -5.28
N TYR A 69 -1.17 19.95 -6.28
CA TYR A 69 -2.60 19.64 -6.24
C TYR A 69 -2.88 18.64 -5.10
N SER A 70 -3.78 19.01 -4.19
CA SER A 70 -4.28 18.12 -3.15
C SER A 70 -5.70 17.72 -3.50
N GLY A 71 -5.92 16.43 -3.75
CA GLY A 71 -7.25 15.90 -4.04
C GLY A 71 -8.25 16.14 -2.90
N GLN A 72 -7.77 16.10 -1.64
CA GLN A 72 -8.60 16.36 -0.46
C GLN A 72 -9.14 17.80 -0.45
N VAL A 73 -8.34 18.77 -0.89
CA VAL A 73 -8.70 20.20 -0.85
C VAL A 73 -9.30 20.66 -2.19
N GLY A 74 -9.16 19.85 -3.25
CA GLY A 74 -9.65 20.15 -4.59
C GLY A 74 -8.89 21.25 -5.32
N LYS A 75 -7.77 21.74 -4.77
CA LYS A 75 -6.98 22.85 -5.32
C LYS A 75 -5.48 22.62 -5.16
N VAL A 76 -4.70 23.46 -5.83
CA VAL A 76 -3.26 23.56 -5.56
C VAL A 76 -3.06 24.29 -4.23
N SER A 77 -2.48 23.61 -3.25
CA SER A 77 -2.12 24.17 -1.96
C SER A 77 -0.70 23.79 -1.56
N ASN A 78 -0.15 24.50 -0.56
CA ASN A 78 1.13 24.12 0.00
C ASN A 78 0.91 22.92 0.92
N GLY A 79 1.59 21.82 0.65
CA GLY A 79 1.32 20.59 1.37
C GLY A 79 2.29 19.46 1.05
N GLN A 80 2.14 18.36 1.78
CA GLN A 80 2.84 17.10 1.53
C GLN A 80 1.87 16.14 0.84
N VAL A 81 2.42 15.24 0.01
CA VAL A 81 1.65 14.14 -0.59
C VAL A 81 2.42 12.87 -0.33
N GLY A 82 1.73 11.83 0.10
CA GLY A 82 2.28 10.48 0.19
C GLY A 82 1.53 9.53 -0.74
N VAL A 83 2.23 8.49 -1.17
CA VAL A 83 1.67 7.34 -1.87
C VAL A 83 1.53 6.22 -0.85
N PHE A 84 0.34 5.66 -0.72
CA PHE A 84 0.01 4.67 0.29
C PHE A 84 -0.47 3.37 -0.34
N ALA A 85 -0.14 2.27 0.32
CA ALA A 85 -0.57 0.93 -0.04
C ALA A 85 -1.45 0.37 1.09
N VAL A 86 -2.66 -0.03 0.74
CA VAL A 86 -3.66 -0.58 1.66
C VAL A 86 -4.01 -1.99 1.20
N LEU A 87 -3.89 -2.95 2.11
CA LEU A 87 -4.35 -4.32 1.88
C LEU A 87 -5.82 -4.41 2.25
N SER A 88 -6.65 -4.87 1.33
CA SER A 88 -8.09 -5.03 1.52
C SER A 88 -8.50 -6.49 1.38
N ARG A 89 -9.52 -6.88 2.14
CA ARG A 89 -10.16 -8.19 2.06
C ARG A 89 -11.62 -8.07 2.54
N GLY A 90 -12.57 -8.27 1.62
CA GLY A 90 -13.98 -8.03 1.90
C GLY A 90 -14.23 -6.60 2.37
N THR A 91 -14.81 -6.43 3.55
CA THR A 91 -15.10 -5.12 4.18
C THR A 91 -13.97 -4.59 5.06
N HIS A 92 -12.84 -5.29 5.13
CA HIS A 92 -11.71 -4.92 5.98
C HIS A 92 -10.56 -4.39 5.15
N ALA A 93 -9.85 -3.41 5.69
CA ALA A 93 -8.69 -2.82 5.05
C ALA A 93 -7.67 -2.37 6.12
N GLY A 94 -6.39 -2.46 5.78
CA GLY A 94 -5.30 -2.00 6.64
C GLY A 94 -4.15 -1.41 5.84
N LEU A 95 -3.54 -0.35 6.36
CA LEU A 95 -2.37 0.27 5.76
C LEU A 95 -1.17 -0.66 5.88
N VAL A 96 -0.52 -0.96 4.76
CA VAL A 96 0.65 -1.86 4.70
C VAL A 96 1.91 -1.17 4.21
N GLY A 97 1.80 0.03 3.63
CA GLY A 97 2.96 0.77 3.18
C GLY A 97 2.65 2.23 2.91
N GLY A 98 3.69 3.06 3.00
CA GLY A 98 3.59 4.48 2.71
C GLY A 98 4.94 5.05 2.32
N GLN A 99 4.97 5.86 1.27
CA GLN A 99 6.15 6.61 0.88
C GLN A 99 5.78 8.07 0.62
N LEU A 100 6.61 8.98 1.14
CA LEU A 100 6.43 10.40 0.94
C LEU A 100 6.87 10.81 -0.47
N TYR A 101 5.97 11.40 -1.25
CA TYR A 101 6.31 11.99 -2.53
C TYR A 101 7.08 13.30 -2.31
N ARG A 102 8.22 13.42 -2.97
CA ARG A 102 9.06 14.62 -2.94
C ARG A 102 9.09 15.26 -4.31
N PRO A 103 8.54 16.49 -4.45
CA PRO A 103 8.59 17.23 -5.70
C PRO A 103 10.02 17.46 -6.18
N GLN A 104 10.20 17.61 -7.49
CA GLN A 104 11.53 17.79 -8.11
C GLN A 104 12.30 19.00 -7.53
N THR A 105 11.59 20.01 -7.04
CA THR A 105 12.17 21.17 -6.34
C THR A 105 12.98 20.80 -5.10
N TRP A 106 12.70 19.65 -4.48
CA TRP A 106 13.51 19.12 -3.37
C TRP A 106 14.79 18.45 -3.85
N SER A 107 14.75 17.73 -4.98
CA SER A 107 15.91 17.00 -5.50
C SER A 107 17.01 17.91 -6.07
N ILE A 108 16.69 19.16 -6.39
CA ILE A 108 17.65 20.16 -6.89
C ILE A 108 18.20 21.09 -5.78
N ASP A 109 17.68 20.98 -4.55
CA ASP A 109 18.08 21.80 -3.40
C ASP A 109 18.74 20.93 -2.33
N ALA A 110 20.05 20.70 -2.52
CA ALA A 110 20.86 19.87 -1.63
C ALA A 110 20.99 20.48 -0.21
N ALA A 111 20.99 21.82 -0.10
CA ALA A 111 21.06 22.51 1.19
C ALA A 111 19.79 22.23 2.01
N ARG A 112 18.62 22.33 1.38
CA ARG A 112 17.33 22.00 2.00
C ARG A 112 17.22 20.53 2.36
N CYS A 113 17.70 19.62 1.50
CA CYS A 113 17.76 18.19 1.83
C CYS A 113 18.64 17.89 3.04
N THR A 114 19.80 18.56 3.13
CA THR A 114 20.74 18.41 4.25
C THR A 114 20.15 18.95 5.55
N GLN A 115 19.53 20.13 5.52
CA GLN A 115 18.83 20.69 6.67
C GLN A 115 17.72 19.77 7.19
N ALA A 116 17.01 19.11 6.28
CA ALA A 116 15.96 18.15 6.61
C ALA A 116 16.48 16.72 6.89
N ARG A 117 17.81 16.53 6.96
CA ARG A 117 18.49 15.25 7.27
C ARG A 117 18.13 14.11 6.32
N ILE A 118 17.90 14.41 5.05
CA ILE A 118 17.60 13.41 4.02
C ILE A 118 18.89 12.74 3.56
N LEU A 119 18.99 11.41 3.74
CA LEU A 119 20.12 10.62 3.26
C LEU A 119 20.36 10.80 1.76
N ALA A 120 21.61 10.92 1.34
CA ALA A 120 21.98 11.14 -0.06
C ALA A 120 21.38 10.11 -1.03
N ALA A 121 21.37 8.83 -0.65
CA ALA A 121 20.75 7.75 -1.42
C ALA A 121 19.24 7.97 -1.64
N ALA A 122 18.58 8.63 -0.69
CA ALA A 122 17.19 8.99 -0.81
C ALA A 122 16.97 10.27 -1.62
N GLN A 123 17.96 11.13 -1.93
CA GLN A 123 17.70 12.45 -2.54
C GLN A 123 17.23 12.42 -4.01
N ALA A 124 17.40 11.28 -4.69
CA ALA A 124 16.99 11.13 -6.09
C ALA A 124 15.48 11.36 -6.28
N TYR A 125 15.15 12.08 -7.36
CA TYR A 125 13.76 12.32 -7.74
C TYR A 125 13.06 11.01 -8.10
N ARG A 126 11.81 10.88 -7.68
CA ARG A 126 10.92 9.77 -8.00
C ARG A 126 9.53 10.31 -8.27
N THR A 127 8.94 9.87 -9.36
CA THR A 127 7.54 10.15 -9.69
C THR A 127 6.62 9.32 -8.78
N LYS A 128 5.37 9.76 -8.59
CA LYS A 128 4.39 9.02 -7.79
C LYS A 128 4.15 7.57 -8.29
N PRO A 129 4.05 7.30 -9.61
CA PRO A 129 3.96 5.93 -10.11
C PRO A 129 5.20 5.08 -9.82
N GLU A 130 6.40 5.68 -9.80
CA GLU A 130 7.62 4.95 -9.43
C GLU A 130 7.60 4.57 -7.96
N LEU A 131 7.23 5.49 -7.06
CA LEU A 131 7.05 5.19 -5.63
C LEU A 131 5.99 4.10 -5.41
N ALA A 132 4.88 4.15 -6.14
CA ALA A 132 3.85 3.12 -6.09
C ALA A 132 4.38 1.75 -6.55
N ALA A 133 5.17 1.70 -7.64
CA ALA A 133 5.78 0.48 -8.13
C ALA A 133 6.85 -0.07 -7.17
N GLU A 134 7.62 0.80 -6.52
CA GLU A 134 8.59 0.42 -5.48
C GLU A 134 7.89 -0.16 -4.25
N LEU A 135 6.78 0.45 -3.80
CA LEU A 135 5.95 -0.08 -2.72
C LEU A 135 5.39 -1.47 -3.04
N VAL A 136 4.82 -1.66 -4.23
CA VAL A 136 4.30 -2.98 -4.65
C VAL A 136 5.41 -4.02 -4.68
N LYS A 137 6.57 -3.67 -5.26
CA LYS A 137 7.71 -4.59 -5.32
C LYS A 137 8.17 -4.96 -3.92
N HIS A 138 8.37 -3.99 -3.04
CA HIS A 138 8.79 -4.23 -1.66
C HIS A 138 7.82 -5.17 -0.94
N LEU A 139 6.52 -4.86 -0.98
CA LEU A 139 5.51 -5.62 -0.26
C LEU A 139 5.33 -7.06 -0.76
N LEU A 140 5.31 -7.25 -2.09
CA LEU A 140 5.05 -8.56 -2.70
C LEU A 140 6.31 -9.42 -2.84
N VAL A 141 7.45 -8.82 -3.21
CA VAL A 141 8.71 -9.58 -3.42
C VAL A 141 9.35 -9.96 -2.09
N SER A 142 9.30 -9.08 -1.09
CA SER A 142 9.78 -9.39 0.26
C SER A 142 8.83 -10.33 1.03
N GLY A 143 7.68 -10.69 0.45
CA GLY A 143 6.72 -11.61 1.05
C GLY A 143 6.01 -11.07 2.29
N LEU A 144 5.99 -9.75 2.48
CA LEU A 144 5.34 -9.11 3.63
C LEU A 144 3.81 -9.24 3.55
N VAL A 145 3.26 -9.21 2.33
CA VAL A 145 1.83 -9.36 2.07
C VAL A 145 1.58 -10.22 0.83
N GLN A 146 0.37 -10.74 0.71
CA GLN A 146 -0.12 -11.46 -0.47
C GLN A 146 -1.37 -10.77 -1.00
N ALA A 147 -1.40 -10.54 -2.32
CA ALA A 147 -2.55 -9.95 -3.00
C ALA A 147 -2.87 -10.72 -4.27
N ASP A 148 -4.17 -10.92 -4.53
CA ASP A 148 -4.69 -11.56 -5.74
C ASP A 148 -4.80 -10.56 -6.91
N TRP A 149 -5.00 -9.28 -6.59
CA TRP A 149 -5.04 -8.19 -7.55
C TRP A 149 -4.47 -6.89 -6.97
N VAL A 150 -4.03 -6.00 -7.86
CA VAL A 150 -3.54 -4.66 -7.50
C VAL A 150 -4.43 -3.62 -8.19
N GLY A 151 -4.96 -2.70 -7.40
CA GLY A 151 -5.75 -1.56 -7.86
C GLY A 151 -5.01 -0.25 -7.58
N ALA A 152 -5.07 0.69 -8.52
CA ALA A 152 -4.51 2.02 -8.33
C ALA A 152 -5.46 3.09 -8.88
N THR A 153 -5.55 4.20 -8.16
CA THR A 153 -6.17 5.43 -8.68
C THR A 153 -5.18 6.12 -9.62
N ARG A 154 -5.69 6.73 -10.69
CA ARG A 154 -4.83 7.44 -11.65
C ARG A 154 -4.18 8.65 -10.95
N PRO A 155 -2.84 8.73 -10.88
CA PRO A 155 -2.19 9.97 -10.49
C PRO A 155 -2.47 11.01 -11.57
N THR A 156 -2.68 12.25 -11.17
CA THR A 156 -3.10 13.38 -12.02
C THR A 156 -2.20 13.68 -13.24
N ALA A 157 -1.08 12.97 -13.46
CA ALA A 157 -0.09 13.32 -14.47
C ALA A 157 0.54 12.20 -15.34
N THR A 158 0.29 10.89 -15.19
CA THR A 158 1.07 9.89 -15.96
C THR A 158 0.37 8.56 -16.26
N ARG A 159 0.70 7.96 -17.42
CA ARG A 159 0.34 6.60 -17.84
C ARG A 159 1.20 5.58 -17.07
N PRO A 160 0.62 4.50 -16.48
CA PRO A 160 1.38 3.61 -15.62
C PRO A 160 2.43 2.77 -16.38
N PRO A 161 3.56 2.42 -15.73
CA PRO A 161 4.61 1.58 -16.31
C PRO A 161 4.22 0.11 -16.52
N CYS A 162 3.01 -0.31 -16.11
CA CYS A 162 2.47 -1.65 -16.39
C CYS A 162 2.25 -1.93 -17.89
N ALA A 163 2.38 -0.92 -18.75
CA ALA A 163 2.45 -1.08 -20.20
C ALA A 163 3.79 -1.69 -20.69
N ARG A 164 4.79 -1.88 -19.82
CA ARG A 164 5.98 -2.71 -20.11
C ARG A 164 5.79 -4.09 -19.46
N PRO A 165 5.90 -5.19 -20.23
CA PRO A 165 5.52 -6.51 -19.77
C PRO A 165 6.43 -6.99 -18.63
N TRP A 166 5.82 -7.36 -17.50
CA TRP A 166 6.43 -8.24 -16.51
C TRP A 166 6.69 -9.58 -17.20
N LYS A 167 7.96 -9.96 -17.39
CA LYS A 167 8.36 -11.26 -17.94
C LYS A 167 8.18 -12.39 -16.92
N ALA A 168 6.96 -12.57 -16.43
CA ALA A 168 6.52 -13.83 -15.86
C ALA A 168 5.48 -14.40 -16.82
N ALA A 169 5.55 -15.70 -17.09
CA ALA A 169 4.73 -16.39 -18.08
C ALA A 169 3.24 -16.39 -17.67
N ASN A 170 2.56 -15.26 -17.88
CA ASN A 170 1.10 -15.09 -18.03
C ASN A 170 0.80 -13.59 -18.07
N ARG A 171 0.12 -13.12 -19.13
CA ARG A 171 -0.23 -11.71 -19.29
C ARG A 171 -1.29 -11.31 -18.24
N PRO A 172 -1.02 -10.36 -17.33
CA PRO A 172 -2.08 -9.78 -16.51
C PRO A 172 -3.07 -9.02 -17.39
N THR A 173 -4.37 -9.22 -17.17
CA THR A 173 -5.41 -8.43 -17.83
C THR A 173 -5.56 -7.11 -17.09
N CYS A 174 -5.27 -6.01 -17.78
CA CYS A 174 -5.46 -4.66 -17.26
C CYS A 174 -6.82 -4.16 -17.74
N SER A 175 -7.77 -3.95 -16.83
CA SER A 175 -9.06 -3.37 -17.15
C SER A 175 -9.12 -1.90 -16.71
N THR A 176 -9.73 -1.08 -17.56
CA THR A 176 -9.96 0.35 -17.32
C THR A 176 -11.43 0.63 -17.13
N SER A 177 -11.78 1.28 -16.03
CA SER A 177 -13.04 2.01 -15.91
C SER A 177 -12.78 3.39 -15.33
N GLY A 178 -13.00 4.45 -16.12
CA GLY A 178 -12.84 5.83 -15.67
C GLY A 178 -11.44 6.18 -15.13
N ARG A 179 -11.36 6.57 -13.85
CA ARG A 179 -10.13 6.99 -13.13
C ARG A 179 -9.40 5.84 -12.42
N THR A 180 -9.89 4.61 -12.55
CA THR A 180 -9.40 3.43 -11.83
C THR A 180 -8.85 2.38 -12.78
N TRP A 181 -7.77 1.72 -12.36
CA TRP A 181 -7.19 0.58 -13.05
C TRP A 181 -7.09 -0.59 -12.09
N ALA A 182 -7.42 -1.78 -12.59
CA ALA A 182 -7.22 -3.03 -11.89
C ALA A 182 -6.33 -3.95 -12.73
N CYS A 183 -5.27 -4.48 -12.13
CA CYS A 183 -4.48 -5.57 -12.68
C CYS A 183 -4.85 -6.84 -11.91
N THR A 184 -5.52 -7.78 -12.57
CA THR A 184 -5.79 -9.10 -12.02
C THR A 184 -4.65 -10.06 -12.36
N GLY A 185 -4.16 -10.80 -11.36
CA GLY A 185 -3.35 -12.00 -11.60
C GLY A 185 -4.20 -13.11 -12.22
N PRO A 186 -3.60 -14.21 -12.72
CA PRO A 186 -4.37 -15.34 -13.21
C PRO A 186 -5.30 -15.85 -12.09
N THR A 187 -6.58 -16.02 -12.42
CA THR A 187 -7.56 -16.64 -11.53
C THR A 187 -7.03 -18.01 -11.10
N ARG A 188 -6.82 -18.20 -9.79
CA ARG A 188 -6.58 -19.54 -9.25
C ARG A 188 -7.79 -20.41 -9.63
N PRO A 189 -7.60 -21.61 -10.20
CA PRO A 189 -8.73 -22.49 -10.47
C PRO A 189 -9.46 -22.75 -9.15
N ARG A 190 -10.80 -22.57 -9.17
CA ARG A 190 -11.65 -22.87 -8.01
C ARG A 190 -11.29 -24.26 -7.48
N PRO A 191 -11.13 -24.46 -6.16
CA PRO A 191 -10.97 -25.81 -5.63
C PRO A 191 -12.17 -26.63 -6.09
N ARG A 192 -11.90 -27.76 -6.77
CA ARG A 192 -12.95 -28.68 -7.21
C ARG A 192 -13.76 -29.05 -5.97
N ARG A 193 -15.08 -28.82 -6.01
CA ARG A 193 -15.99 -29.35 -4.99
C ARG A 193 -15.69 -30.85 -4.90
N ARG A 194 -15.32 -31.34 -3.70
CA ARG A 194 -15.33 -32.78 -3.43
C ARG A 194 -16.73 -33.29 -3.80
N PRO A 195 -16.86 -34.35 -4.61
CA PRO A 195 -18.15 -34.98 -4.80
C PRO A 195 -18.68 -35.43 -3.43
N ALA A 196 -19.98 -35.23 -3.21
CA ALA A 196 -20.64 -35.68 -1.98
C ALA A 196 -20.40 -37.20 -1.80
N PRO A 197 -20.19 -37.69 -0.57
CA PRO A 197 -20.12 -39.13 -0.33
C PRO A 197 -21.42 -39.77 -0.82
N GLY A 198 -21.29 -40.74 -1.74
CA GLY A 198 -22.41 -41.44 -2.36
C GLY A 198 -23.31 -42.06 -1.30
N GLY A 199 -24.62 -41.87 -1.48
CA GLY A 199 -25.64 -42.45 -0.61
C GLY A 199 -25.53 -43.98 -0.59
N ALA A 200 -25.58 -44.54 0.62
CA ALA A 200 -25.63 -45.97 0.85
C ALA A 200 -26.89 -46.57 0.20
N VAL A 201 -26.70 -47.60 -0.62
CA VAL A 201 -27.76 -48.46 -1.13
C VAL A 201 -28.12 -49.46 -0.02
N PRO A 202 -29.39 -49.57 0.42
CA PRO A 202 -29.78 -50.59 1.39
C PRO A 202 -29.82 -51.99 0.74
N PRO A 203 -29.48 -53.06 1.47
CA PRO A 203 -29.42 -54.41 0.93
C PRO A 203 -30.82 -55.04 0.78
N GLY A 204 -30.89 -56.05 -0.10
CA GLY A 204 -32.10 -56.57 -0.73
C GLY A 204 -33.14 -57.22 0.19
N GLY A 205 -34.40 -57.14 -0.26
CA GLY A 205 -35.52 -57.94 0.23
C GLY A 205 -35.78 -59.12 -0.70
N PHE A 206 -35.56 -60.33 -0.21
CA PHE A 206 -36.04 -61.59 -0.76
C PHE A 206 -37.58 -61.67 -0.62
N SER A 207 -38.28 -62.15 -1.64
CA SER A 207 -39.68 -62.58 -1.55
C SER A 207 -39.78 -64.05 -1.97
N PRO A 208 -40.34 -64.96 -1.16
CA PRO A 208 -40.76 -66.26 -1.64
C PRO A 208 -42.17 -66.20 -2.23
N ARG A 209 -42.47 -67.20 -3.06
CA ARG A 209 -43.77 -67.48 -3.68
C ARG A 209 -44.82 -67.90 -2.66
#